data_AF-A0A136N6K3-F1
#
_entry.id   AF-A0A136N6K3-F1
#
_cell.length_a   1.000
_cell.length_b   1.000
_cell.length_c   1.000
_cell.angle_alpha   90.00
_cell.angle_beta   90.00
_cell.angle_gamma   90.00
#
_symmetry.space_group_name_H-M   'P 1'
#
loop_
_entity.id
_entity.type
_entity.pdbx_description
1 polymer ?
#
loop_
_entity_poly.entity_id
_entity_poly.type
_entity_poly.pdbx_seq_one_letter_code
_entity_poly.pdbx_strand_id
1 'polypeptide(L)'
;MVFKHQSFNVSLLKNLLKQNEVLRQQVKAANNKLLSYQLDLSAIDETDPDILHQQINQLIVKFGESKTLGWLAKNLLDKNLKRFFECKVNYNPVTEIDQLKVIETEINNRKCLKQLSITFNNYLNTFSIPSQTDIQEAINELDFTVLFHETILAFNNELKAKNLPQVSLSLSKVNEELTFLKNIKYYSGYNDIIGFLKEEKQKLISYSKAYPTIYKIADAIENVDRASYEMYLSEYRNSREKQVQALEFDEIFHKVFATLPITANAIKTICLTENQIVLNKKGCEKDIFFLKVNNFLEAITNETKGSEKLLSDLQGIKQNIEKQTADIISYKTWYHKSKNVGVAQKAALNAWLNDLINIGKGYGKNTARNIASAIMNMQVAKGAVPIWIMPQETAVTFFPDASPNQFDLLIIDEASQCDISSLNLVFRCKKSLIVGDENQTSVVADRSIFTIERTNELLDKYLISHKFKRQFDVNNKNNSIYTISGVIYPNIVTLTEHFRCLPEIIGYSNQYVYNSDIIPLKTATEYTFGEPIDIHYVEDNYLDEQKTVNRSKGN
;
A
#
# COMPACT_ATOMS: atom_id res chain seq x y z
N MET A 1 -44.63 -5.32 -47.22
CA MET A 1 -45.74 -5.42 -48.20
C MET A 1 -45.27 -5.78 -49.61
N VAL A 2 -44.18 -5.18 -50.12
CA VAL A 2 -43.65 -5.44 -51.46
C VAL A 2 -43.30 -6.92 -51.71
N PHE A 3 -42.75 -7.59 -50.71
CA PHE A 3 -42.33 -9.01 -50.76
C PHE A 3 -43.43 -10.00 -51.21
N LYS A 4 -44.71 -9.65 -51.04
CA LYS A 4 -45.84 -10.51 -51.42
C LYS A 4 -46.26 -10.36 -52.89
N HIS A 5 -45.71 -9.38 -53.60
CA HIS A 5 -46.10 -9.07 -54.97
C HIS A 5 -45.35 -9.93 -55.99
N GLN A 6 -46.04 -10.44 -57.01
CA GLN A 6 -45.47 -11.39 -57.98
C GLN A 6 -44.30 -10.83 -58.81
N SER A 7 -44.28 -9.52 -59.03
CA SER A 7 -43.20 -8.81 -59.75
C SER A 7 -42.06 -8.34 -58.85
N PHE A 8 -42.07 -8.68 -57.56
CA PHE A 8 -41.03 -8.25 -56.64
C PHE A 8 -39.68 -8.89 -56.99
N ASN A 9 -38.66 -8.04 -57.15
CA ASN A 9 -37.29 -8.46 -57.40
C ASN A 9 -36.37 -7.85 -56.34
N VAL A 10 -35.82 -8.71 -55.48
CA VAL A 10 -34.93 -8.28 -54.38
C VAL A 10 -33.63 -7.66 -54.89
N SER A 11 -33.09 -8.10 -56.02
CA SER A 11 -31.86 -7.54 -56.60
C SER A 11 -32.10 -6.12 -57.11
N LEU A 12 -33.28 -5.86 -57.66
CA LEU A 12 -33.70 -4.52 -58.07
C LEU A 12 -33.88 -3.61 -56.84
N LEU A 13 -34.50 -4.09 -55.77
CA LEU A 13 -34.59 -3.36 -54.50
C LEU A 13 -33.22 -3.05 -53.90
N LYS A 14 -32.33 -4.06 -53.84
CA LYS A 14 -30.96 -3.92 -53.33
C LYS A 14 -30.16 -2.89 -54.12
N ASN A 15 -30.29 -2.89 -55.45
CA ASN A 15 -29.65 -1.89 -56.30
C ASN A 15 -30.23 -0.49 -56.07
N LEU A 16 -31.55 -0.36 -55.93
CA LEU A 16 -32.20 0.92 -55.65
C LEU A 16 -31.75 1.51 -54.30
N LEU A 17 -31.70 0.68 -53.25
CA LEU A 17 -31.18 1.07 -51.93
C LEU A 17 -29.72 1.52 -52.03
N LYS A 18 -28.89 0.75 -52.74
CA LYS A 18 -27.46 1.05 -52.94
C LYS A 18 -27.22 2.34 -53.73
N GLN A 19 -28.00 2.61 -54.78
CA GLN A 19 -27.89 3.83 -55.59
C GLN A 19 -28.21 5.09 -54.77
N ASN A 20 -29.05 4.97 -53.74
CA ASN A 20 -29.45 6.07 -52.88
C ASN A 20 -28.70 6.09 -51.53
N GLU A 21 -27.68 5.24 -51.36
CA GLU A 21 -26.94 5.10 -50.10
C GLU A 21 -26.29 6.41 -49.64
N VAL A 22 -25.74 7.19 -50.57
CA VAL A 22 -25.12 8.49 -50.25
C VAL A 22 -26.14 9.46 -49.64
N LEU A 23 -27.33 9.56 -50.23
CA LEU A 23 -28.40 10.41 -49.71
C LEU A 23 -28.89 9.92 -48.35
N ARG A 24 -29.02 8.60 -48.17
CA ARG A 24 -29.42 7.99 -46.89
C ARG A 24 -28.39 8.27 -45.78
N GLN A 25 -27.10 8.19 -46.10
CA GLN A 25 -26.03 8.52 -45.16
C GLN A 25 -26.00 10.01 -44.83
N GLN A 26 -26.25 10.89 -45.80
CA GLN A 26 -26.38 12.34 -45.56
C GLN A 26 -27.53 12.65 -44.60
N VAL A 27 -28.70 12.04 -44.79
CA VAL A 27 -29.84 12.16 -43.86
C VAL A 27 -29.49 11.66 -42.47
N LYS A 28 -28.87 10.48 -42.36
CA LYS A 28 -28.45 9.91 -41.07
C LYS A 28 -27.43 10.81 -40.35
N ALA A 29 -26.44 11.33 -41.08
CA ALA A 29 -25.44 12.24 -40.55
C ALA A 29 -26.04 13.59 -40.11
N ALA A 30 -26.97 14.13 -40.90
CA ALA A 30 -27.71 15.33 -40.56
C ALA A 30 -28.56 15.13 -39.29
N ASN A 31 -29.38 14.08 -39.24
CA ASN A 31 -30.19 13.75 -38.06
C ASN A 31 -29.33 13.64 -36.80
N ASN A 32 -28.21 12.90 -36.86
CA ASN A 32 -27.28 12.76 -35.72
C ASN A 32 -26.66 14.10 -35.29
N LYS A 33 -26.25 14.94 -36.23
CA LYS A 33 -25.68 16.26 -35.95
C LYS A 33 -26.71 17.21 -35.36
N LEU A 34 -27.98 17.09 -35.77
CA LEU A 34 -29.08 17.95 -35.34
C LEU A 34 -29.66 17.56 -33.98
N LEU A 35 -29.42 16.34 -33.47
CA LEU A 35 -29.85 15.91 -32.13
C LEU A 35 -29.38 16.85 -31.00
N SER A 36 -28.24 17.52 -31.18
CA SER A 36 -27.68 18.46 -30.20
C SER A 36 -28.21 19.89 -30.31
N TYR A 37 -29.14 20.15 -31.21
CA TYR A 37 -29.70 21.48 -31.45
C TYR A 37 -31.22 21.49 -31.38
N GLN A 38 -31.79 22.57 -30.82
CA GLN A 38 -33.22 22.86 -30.93
C GLN A 38 -33.43 23.96 -31.96
N LEU A 39 -34.14 23.62 -33.04
CA LEU A 39 -34.35 24.51 -34.19
C LEU A 39 -35.79 25.01 -34.24
N ASP A 40 -35.96 26.32 -34.38
CA ASP A 40 -37.22 26.96 -34.76
C ASP A 40 -37.04 27.56 -36.15
N LEU A 41 -37.65 26.91 -37.15
CA LEU A 41 -37.59 27.27 -38.57
C LEU A 41 -38.93 27.77 -39.11
N SER A 42 -39.86 28.15 -38.23
CA SER A 42 -41.21 28.62 -38.60
C SER A 42 -41.20 29.73 -39.67
N ALA A 43 -40.20 30.62 -39.63
CA ALA A 43 -40.04 31.70 -40.61
C ALA A 43 -39.79 31.21 -42.05
N ILE A 44 -39.30 29.98 -42.25
CA ILE A 44 -38.93 29.41 -43.57
C ILE A 44 -39.67 28.10 -43.91
N ASP A 45 -40.53 27.59 -43.04
CA ASP A 45 -41.06 26.21 -43.10
C ASP A 45 -41.89 25.91 -44.36
N GLU A 46 -42.64 26.89 -44.88
CA GLU A 46 -43.51 26.74 -46.07
C GLU A 46 -42.77 26.83 -47.42
N THR A 47 -41.44 27.02 -47.41
CA THR A 47 -40.65 27.20 -48.64
C THR A 47 -39.99 25.90 -49.07
N ASP A 48 -39.99 25.63 -50.38
CA ASP A 48 -39.42 24.41 -50.95
C ASP A 48 -37.92 24.24 -50.57
N PRO A 49 -37.47 23.07 -50.10
CA PRO A 49 -36.10 22.84 -49.69
C PRO A 49 -35.04 23.15 -50.75
N ASP A 50 -35.34 22.98 -52.04
CA ASP A 50 -34.41 23.30 -53.12
C ASP A 50 -34.18 24.81 -53.25
N ILE A 51 -35.24 25.60 -53.05
CA ILE A 51 -35.19 27.07 -53.04
C ILE A 51 -34.44 27.55 -51.79
N LEU A 52 -34.76 26.98 -50.63
CA LEU A 52 -34.10 27.31 -49.36
C LEU A 52 -32.60 27.02 -49.41
N HIS A 53 -32.19 25.91 -50.04
CA HIS A 53 -30.78 25.57 -50.18
C HIS A 53 -30.03 26.62 -51.03
N GLN A 54 -30.61 27.09 -52.14
CA GLN A 54 -30.01 28.15 -52.94
C GLN A 54 -29.90 29.46 -52.15
N GLN A 55 -30.95 29.82 -51.42
CA GLN A 55 -31.00 31.04 -50.61
C GLN A 55 -29.99 31.02 -49.46
N ILE A 56 -29.89 29.92 -48.72
CA ILE A 56 -28.93 29.82 -47.61
C ILE A 56 -27.49 29.78 -48.09
N ASN A 57 -27.20 29.14 -49.23
CA ASN A 57 -25.87 29.18 -49.83
C ASN A 57 -25.49 30.62 -50.23
N GLN A 58 -26.40 31.33 -50.90
CA GLN A 58 -26.20 32.74 -51.24
C GLN A 58 -25.96 33.59 -49.99
N LEU A 59 -26.66 33.29 -48.89
CA LEU A 59 -26.50 33.99 -47.62
C LEU A 59 -25.14 33.67 -46.97
N ILE A 60 -24.74 32.41 -46.89
CA ILE A 60 -23.46 31.97 -46.31
C ILE A 60 -22.27 32.59 -47.05
N VAL A 61 -22.30 32.64 -48.39
CA VAL A 61 -21.25 33.28 -49.20
C VAL A 61 -21.09 34.76 -48.82
N LYS A 62 -22.17 35.48 -48.48
CA LYS A 62 -22.11 36.89 -48.08
C LYS A 62 -21.42 37.14 -46.74
N PHE A 63 -21.22 36.11 -45.90
CA PHE A 63 -20.44 36.25 -44.65
C PHE A 63 -18.92 36.26 -44.90
N GLY A 64 -18.42 35.76 -46.03
CA GLY A 64 -16.98 35.69 -46.31
C GLY A 64 -16.19 34.99 -45.18
N GLU A 65 -15.11 35.62 -44.69
CA GLU A 65 -14.34 35.15 -43.52
C GLU A 65 -14.88 35.66 -42.17
N SER A 66 -15.95 36.46 -42.17
CA SER A 66 -16.49 37.09 -40.96
C SER A 66 -17.47 36.17 -40.21
N LYS A 67 -17.43 36.21 -38.87
CA LYS A 67 -18.35 35.42 -38.02
C LYS A 67 -19.77 35.98 -37.97
N THR A 68 -19.94 37.30 -38.16
CA THR A 68 -21.23 37.99 -38.12
C THR A 68 -21.39 38.90 -39.33
N LEU A 69 -22.62 39.03 -39.82
CA LEU A 69 -22.93 39.97 -40.90
C LEU A 69 -23.12 41.38 -40.32
N GLY A 70 -22.39 42.36 -40.84
CA GLY A 70 -22.50 43.76 -40.41
C GLY A 70 -23.89 44.37 -40.64
N TRP A 71 -24.27 45.37 -39.84
CA TRP A 71 -25.61 45.99 -39.85
C TRP A 71 -26.03 46.51 -41.24
N LEU A 72 -25.13 47.17 -41.98
CA LEU A 72 -25.39 47.64 -43.35
C LEU A 72 -25.68 46.48 -44.32
N ALA A 73 -24.91 45.39 -44.21
CA ALA A 73 -25.09 44.22 -45.06
C ALA A 73 -26.41 43.49 -44.75
N LYS A 74 -26.83 43.42 -43.47
CA LYS A 74 -28.14 42.85 -43.08
C LYS A 74 -29.32 43.64 -43.64
N ASN A 75 -29.23 44.97 -43.66
CA ASN A 75 -30.31 45.82 -44.16
C ASN A 75 -30.48 45.75 -45.69
N LEU A 76 -29.39 45.50 -46.44
CA LEU A 76 -29.39 45.35 -47.90
C LEU A 76 -29.84 43.96 -48.40
N LEU A 77 -30.16 43.01 -47.50
CA LEU A 77 -30.68 41.70 -47.90
C LEU A 77 -32.13 41.77 -48.39
N ASP A 78 -32.43 40.96 -49.41
CA ASP A 78 -33.82 40.72 -49.85
C ASP A 78 -34.65 40.10 -48.71
N LYS A 79 -35.96 40.35 -48.72
CA LYS A 79 -36.94 39.86 -47.74
C LYS A 79 -36.84 38.35 -47.55
N ASN A 80 -36.58 37.59 -48.62
CA ASN A 80 -36.43 36.13 -48.54
C ASN A 80 -35.21 35.68 -47.73
N LEU A 81 -34.09 36.41 -47.85
CA LEU A 81 -32.86 36.12 -47.10
C LEU A 81 -32.93 36.59 -45.64
N LYS A 82 -33.75 37.63 -45.36
CA LYS A 82 -33.96 38.14 -44.00
C LYS A 82 -34.66 37.13 -43.09
N ARG A 83 -35.54 36.28 -43.64
CA ARG A 83 -36.28 35.23 -42.91
C ARG A 83 -35.36 34.25 -42.16
N PHE A 84 -34.14 34.01 -42.64
CA PHE A 84 -33.16 33.15 -41.96
C PHE A 84 -32.68 33.72 -40.61
N PHE A 85 -32.72 35.04 -40.42
CA PHE A 85 -32.37 35.70 -39.15
C PHE A 85 -33.52 35.69 -38.13
N GLU A 86 -34.75 35.34 -38.56
CA GLU A 86 -35.91 35.16 -37.71
C GLU A 86 -35.99 33.74 -37.13
N CYS A 87 -35.26 32.79 -37.74
CA CYS A 87 -35.07 31.44 -37.21
C CYS A 87 -34.28 31.47 -35.89
N LYS A 88 -34.44 30.42 -35.07
CA LYS A 88 -33.71 30.26 -33.81
C LYS A 88 -32.96 28.94 -33.73
N VAL A 89 -31.76 29.00 -33.17
CA VAL A 89 -30.95 27.83 -32.81
C VAL A 89 -30.71 27.87 -31.31
N ASN A 90 -31.16 26.84 -30.58
CA ASN A 90 -31.15 26.78 -29.11
C ASN A 90 -31.82 28.00 -28.47
N TYR A 91 -33.03 28.34 -28.97
CA TYR A 91 -33.85 29.50 -28.60
C TYR A 91 -33.25 30.89 -28.90
N ASN A 92 -32.03 30.96 -29.41
CA ASN A 92 -31.38 32.23 -29.76
C ASN A 92 -31.62 32.58 -31.23
N PRO A 93 -31.97 33.84 -31.56
CA PRO A 93 -32.04 34.30 -32.94
C PRO A 93 -30.72 34.08 -33.65
N VAL A 94 -30.79 33.76 -34.95
CA VAL A 94 -29.60 33.56 -35.77
C VAL A 94 -28.89 34.89 -35.98
N THR A 95 -27.63 34.97 -35.56
CA THR A 95 -26.78 36.15 -35.75
C THR A 95 -25.42 35.82 -36.35
N GLU A 96 -24.99 34.57 -36.22
CA GLU A 96 -23.66 34.08 -36.61
C GLU A 96 -23.71 33.05 -37.73
N ILE A 97 -22.60 32.93 -38.46
CA ILE A 97 -22.46 31.97 -39.56
C ILE A 97 -22.57 30.50 -39.09
N ASP A 98 -22.14 30.18 -37.88
CA ASP A 98 -22.18 28.81 -37.37
C ASP A 98 -23.62 28.36 -37.10
N GLN A 99 -24.48 29.26 -36.63
CA GLN A 99 -25.93 29.00 -36.52
C GLN A 99 -26.56 28.80 -37.90
N LEU A 100 -26.16 29.58 -38.91
CA LEU A 100 -26.60 29.39 -40.30
C LEU A 100 -26.16 28.04 -40.88
N LYS A 101 -24.95 27.56 -40.57
CA LYS A 101 -24.48 26.23 -41.00
C LYS A 101 -25.29 25.09 -40.36
N VAL A 102 -25.82 25.28 -39.16
CA VAL A 102 -26.76 24.33 -38.55
C VAL A 102 -28.09 24.32 -39.32
N ILE A 103 -28.61 25.49 -39.68
CA ILE A 103 -29.83 25.61 -40.50
C ILE A 103 -29.62 25.03 -41.91
N GLU A 104 -28.45 25.26 -42.50
CA GLU A 104 -28.04 24.66 -43.79
C GLU A 104 -28.03 23.13 -43.72
N THR A 105 -27.57 22.57 -42.59
CA THR A 105 -27.60 21.12 -42.36
C THR A 105 -29.04 20.60 -42.39
N GLU A 106 -29.99 21.28 -41.75
CA GLU A 106 -31.41 20.89 -41.74
C GLU A 106 -32.10 21.09 -43.10
N ILE A 107 -31.79 22.17 -43.83
CA ILE A 107 -32.32 22.38 -45.18
C ILE A 107 -31.81 21.31 -46.16
N ASN A 108 -30.52 20.97 -46.08
CA ASN A 108 -29.94 19.89 -46.87
C ASN A 108 -30.58 18.54 -46.50
N ASN A 109 -30.89 18.31 -45.23
CA ASN A 109 -31.61 17.12 -44.76
C ASN A 109 -33.01 17.03 -45.40
N ARG A 110 -33.79 18.12 -45.36
CA ARG A 110 -35.13 18.20 -46.00
C ARG A 110 -35.07 17.95 -47.51
N LYS A 111 -34.07 18.48 -48.20
CA LYS A 111 -33.86 18.24 -49.63
C LYS A 111 -33.55 16.77 -49.93
N CYS A 112 -32.66 16.15 -49.15
CA CYS A 112 -32.35 14.73 -49.30
C CYS A 112 -33.58 13.86 -49.04
N LEU A 113 -34.36 14.15 -48.00
CA LEU A 113 -35.61 13.47 -47.70
C LEU A 113 -36.65 13.62 -48.81
N LYS A 114 -36.78 14.80 -49.41
CA LYS A 114 -37.64 15.04 -50.58
C LYS A 114 -37.23 14.15 -51.77
N GLN A 115 -35.94 14.08 -52.08
CA GLN A 115 -35.44 13.25 -53.18
C GLN A 115 -35.64 11.75 -52.90
N LEU A 116 -35.37 11.29 -51.68
CA LEU A 116 -35.64 9.91 -51.26
C LEU A 116 -37.15 9.61 -51.32
N SER A 117 -37.99 10.53 -50.87
CA SER A 117 -39.45 10.42 -50.93
C SER A 117 -39.94 10.20 -52.34
N ILE A 118 -39.49 10.99 -53.31
CA ILE A 118 -39.86 10.81 -54.73
C ILE A 118 -39.42 9.42 -55.21
N THR A 119 -38.16 9.05 -55.00
CA THR A 119 -37.61 7.79 -55.50
C THR A 119 -38.31 6.56 -54.92
N PHE A 120 -38.45 6.48 -53.60
CA PHE A 120 -39.00 5.30 -52.95
C PHE A 120 -40.52 5.25 -53.00
N ASN A 121 -41.23 6.38 -53.01
CA ASN A 121 -42.68 6.36 -53.27
C ASN A 121 -42.98 5.96 -54.73
N ASN A 122 -42.17 6.39 -55.70
CA ASN A 122 -42.31 5.89 -57.07
C ASN A 122 -42.09 4.38 -57.16
N TYR A 123 -41.09 3.84 -56.44
CA TYR A 123 -40.89 2.40 -56.34
C TYR A 123 -42.08 1.68 -55.69
N LEU A 124 -42.57 2.17 -54.55
CA LEU A 124 -43.71 1.59 -53.85
C LEU A 124 -45.01 1.63 -54.68
N ASN A 125 -45.23 2.72 -55.42
CA ASN A 125 -46.37 2.89 -56.32
C ASN A 125 -46.41 1.82 -57.42
N THR A 126 -45.26 1.29 -57.87
CA THR A 126 -45.24 0.16 -58.83
C THR A 126 -45.90 -1.11 -58.30
N PHE A 127 -46.10 -1.19 -56.98
CA PHE A 127 -46.78 -2.29 -56.29
C PHE A 127 -48.16 -1.90 -55.73
N SER A 128 -48.73 -0.77 -56.18
CA SER A 128 -50.00 -0.21 -55.67
C SER A 128 -49.99 0.10 -54.17
N ILE A 129 -48.82 0.35 -53.58
CA ILE A 129 -48.69 0.76 -52.18
C ILE A 129 -48.84 2.28 -52.13
N PRO A 130 -49.72 2.84 -51.27
CA PRO A 130 -49.90 4.29 -51.13
C PRO A 130 -48.59 5.01 -50.80
N SER A 131 -48.45 6.27 -51.24
CA SER A 131 -47.28 7.08 -50.92
C SER A 131 -47.14 7.27 -49.41
N GLN A 132 -45.94 7.02 -48.90
CA GLN A 132 -45.60 7.05 -47.48
C GLN A 132 -45.22 8.46 -47.06
N THR A 133 -45.76 8.90 -45.92
CA THR A 133 -45.48 10.20 -45.31
C THR A 133 -44.15 10.17 -44.54
N ASP A 134 -43.85 9.07 -43.85
CA ASP A 134 -42.53 8.82 -43.27
C ASP A 134 -41.71 7.94 -44.23
N ILE A 135 -40.89 8.58 -45.04
CA ILE A 135 -40.06 7.86 -46.00
C ILE A 135 -38.91 7.10 -45.33
N GLN A 136 -38.43 7.54 -44.17
CA GLN A 136 -37.30 6.89 -43.51
C GLN A 136 -37.73 5.54 -42.94
N GLU A 137 -38.90 5.49 -42.30
CA GLU A 137 -39.51 4.25 -41.84
C GLU A 137 -39.78 3.29 -43.03
N ALA A 138 -40.32 3.80 -44.12
CA ALA A 138 -40.57 3.00 -45.33
C ALA A 138 -39.28 2.42 -45.93
N ILE A 139 -38.18 3.18 -45.97
CA ILE A 139 -36.88 2.69 -46.43
C ILE A 139 -36.32 1.62 -45.48
N ASN A 140 -36.44 1.81 -44.16
CA ASN A 140 -36.01 0.81 -43.18
C ASN A 140 -36.76 -0.52 -43.34
N GLU A 141 -38.07 -0.48 -43.57
CA GLU A 141 -38.88 -1.67 -43.89
C GLU A 141 -38.41 -2.39 -45.17
N LEU A 142 -37.97 -1.62 -46.17
CA LEU A 142 -37.38 -2.17 -47.39
C LEU A 142 -35.99 -2.79 -47.13
N ASP A 143 -35.15 -2.20 -46.27
CA ASP A 143 -33.89 -2.80 -45.84
C ASP A 143 -34.14 -4.13 -45.10
N PHE A 144 -35.10 -4.16 -44.18
CA PHE A 144 -35.48 -5.41 -43.49
C PHE A 144 -35.97 -6.47 -44.48
N THR A 145 -36.65 -6.06 -45.54
CA THR A 145 -37.07 -6.99 -46.61
C THR A 145 -35.86 -7.60 -47.33
N VAL A 146 -34.82 -6.81 -47.64
CA VAL A 146 -33.57 -7.32 -48.23
C VAL A 146 -32.83 -8.21 -47.23
N LEU A 147 -32.69 -7.80 -45.98
CA LEU A 147 -32.02 -8.56 -44.93
C LEU A 147 -32.68 -9.90 -44.69
N PHE A 148 -34.02 -9.93 -44.62
CA PHE A 148 -34.80 -11.16 -44.49
C PHE A 148 -34.52 -12.11 -45.65
N HIS A 149 -34.55 -11.61 -46.88
CA HIS A 149 -34.26 -12.41 -48.07
C HIS A 149 -32.82 -12.97 -48.05
N GLU A 150 -31.82 -12.16 -47.71
CA GLU A 150 -30.43 -12.60 -47.60
C GLU A 150 -30.22 -13.61 -46.49
N THR A 151 -30.90 -13.44 -45.35
CA THR A 151 -30.85 -14.38 -44.23
C THR A 151 -31.42 -15.73 -44.62
N ILE A 152 -32.56 -15.76 -45.32
CA ILE A 152 -33.15 -17.01 -45.81
C ILE A 152 -32.28 -17.65 -46.89
N LEU A 153 -31.66 -16.87 -47.77
CA LEU A 153 -30.67 -17.40 -48.73
C LEU A 153 -29.47 -18.03 -48.01
N ALA A 154 -28.91 -17.37 -46.99
CA ALA A 154 -27.81 -17.90 -46.20
C ALA A 154 -28.23 -19.19 -45.47
N PHE A 155 -29.40 -19.20 -44.84
CA PHE A 155 -29.96 -20.38 -44.21
C PHE A 155 -30.16 -21.53 -45.22
N ASN A 156 -30.68 -21.24 -46.42
CA ASN A 156 -30.83 -22.23 -47.47
C ASN A 156 -29.48 -22.74 -48.02
N ASN A 157 -28.43 -21.92 -48.03
CA ASN A 157 -27.08 -22.37 -48.37
C ASN A 157 -26.54 -23.36 -47.33
N GLU A 158 -26.77 -23.11 -46.04
CA GLU A 158 -26.42 -24.05 -44.95
C GLU A 158 -27.21 -25.36 -45.04
N LEU A 159 -28.52 -25.27 -45.31
CA LEU A 159 -29.35 -26.46 -45.55
C LEU A 159 -28.87 -27.25 -46.77
N LYS A 160 -28.53 -26.56 -47.87
CA LYS A 160 -27.97 -27.17 -49.09
C LYS A 160 -26.65 -27.88 -48.81
N ALA A 161 -25.76 -27.28 -48.03
CA ALA A 161 -24.48 -27.90 -47.65
C ALA A 161 -24.66 -29.22 -46.88
N LYS A 162 -25.80 -29.37 -46.19
CA LYS A 162 -26.15 -30.56 -45.41
C LYS A 162 -27.14 -31.50 -46.13
N ASN A 163 -27.40 -31.29 -47.43
CA ASN A 163 -28.40 -32.03 -48.22
C ASN A 163 -29.82 -32.01 -47.62
N LEU A 164 -30.20 -30.91 -46.98
CA LEU A 164 -31.52 -30.73 -46.37
C LEU A 164 -32.48 -29.95 -47.30
N PRO A 165 -33.82 -30.14 -47.16
CA PRO A 165 -34.81 -29.41 -47.94
C PRO A 165 -34.70 -27.91 -47.72
N GLN A 166 -34.67 -27.13 -48.80
CA GLN A 166 -34.63 -25.66 -48.74
C GLN A 166 -36.02 -25.09 -48.47
N VAL A 167 -36.04 -23.96 -47.78
CA VAL A 167 -37.27 -23.22 -47.45
C VAL A 167 -37.57 -22.22 -48.56
N SER A 168 -38.78 -22.26 -49.09
CA SER A 168 -39.28 -21.29 -50.06
C SER A 168 -39.68 -19.99 -49.38
N LEU A 169 -39.51 -18.90 -50.11
CA LEU A 169 -40.01 -17.58 -49.73
C LEU A 169 -41.51 -17.40 -50.05
N SER A 170 -42.14 -18.40 -50.67
CA SER A 170 -43.56 -18.36 -51.04
C SER A 170 -44.46 -18.86 -49.91
N LEU A 171 -45.43 -18.03 -49.51
CA LEU A 171 -46.47 -18.40 -48.53
C LEU A 171 -47.31 -19.61 -48.95
N SER A 172 -47.26 -20.02 -50.23
CA SER A 172 -48.02 -21.17 -50.75
C SER A 172 -47.47 -22.54 -50.35
N LYS A 173 -46.23 -22.67 -49.89
CA LYS A 173 -45.59 -23.95 -49.51
C LYS A 173 -45.31 -24.13 -48.02
N VAL A 174 -45.76 -23.18 -47.20
CA VAL A 174 -45.43 -23.11 -45.76
C VAL A 174 -45.82 -24.38 -45.00
N ASN A 175 -46.93 -25.05 -45.36
CA ASN A 175 -47.37 -26.28 -44.68
C ASN A 175 -46.47 -27.50 -44.93
N GLU A 176 -45.86 -27.63 -46.11
CA GLU A 176 -44.92 -28.71 -46.42
C GLU A 176 -43.57 -28.48 -45.72
N GLU A 177 -43.11 -27.22 -45.71
CA GLU A 177 -41.87 -26.79 -45.03
C GLU A 177 -41.98 -26.88 -43.50
N LEU A 178 -43.17 -26.61 -42.95
CA LEU A 178 -43.48 -26.82 -41.54
C LEU A 178 -43.31 -28.29 -41.11
N THR A 179 -43.47 -29.25 -42.02
CA THR A 179 -43.31 -30.68 -41.70
C THR A 179 -41.83 -31.07 -41.54
N PHE A 180 -40.92 -30.45 -42.30
CA PHE A 180 -39.47 -30.53 -42.06
C PHE A 180 -39.10 -29.85 -40.73
N LEU A 181 -39.68 -28.68 -40.45
CA LEU A 181 -39.50 -27.94 -39.19
C LEU A 181 -40.12 -28.67 -37.98
N LYS A 182 -41.04 -29.62 -38.14
CA LYS A 182 -41.57 -30.45 -37.02
C LYS A 182 -40.47 -31.28 -36.33
N ASN A 183 -39.35 -31.55 -36.99
CA ASN A 183 -38.20 -32.18 -36.35
C ASN A 183 -37.47 -31.24 -35.36
N ILE A 184 -37.80 -29.94 -35.32
CA ILE A 184 -37.35 -29.00 -34.27
C ILE A 184 -37.86 -29.42 -32.88
N LYS A 185 -38.93 -30.22 -32.77
CA LYS A 185 -39.31 -30.80 -31.47
C LYS A 185 -38.16 -31.59 -30.84
N TYR A 186 -37.35 -32.28 -31.65
CA TYR A 186 -36.20 -33.03 -31.18
C TYR A 186 -35.05 -32.11 -30.76
N TYR A 187 -34.94 -30.93 -31.40
CA TYR A 187 -34.00 -29.89 -30.98
C TYR A 187 -34.42 -29.24 -29.65
N SER A 188 -35.72 -28.98 -29.47
CA SER A 188 -36.27 -28.56 -28.17
C SER A 188 -35.98 -29.59 -27.09
N GLY A 189 -36.32 -30.87 -27.33
CA GLY A 189 -36.04 -31.94 -26.37
C GLY A 189 -34.55 -32.15 -26.10
N TYR A 190 -33.68 -31.97 -27.09
CA TYR A 190 -32.23 -31.99 -26.91
C TYR A 190 -31.74 -30.83 -26.04
N ASN A 191 -32.26 -29.62 -26.24
CA ASN A 191 -31.94 -28.46 -25.41
C ASN A 191 -32.46 -28.62 -23.99
N ASP A 192 -33.64 -29.22 -23.79
CA ASP A 192 -34.20 -29.52 -22.47
C ASP A 192 -33.29 -30.51 -21.72
N ILE A 193 -32.79 -31.55 -22.41
CA ILE A 193 -31.83 -32.52 -21.85
C ILE A 193 -30.51 -31.83 -21.49
N ILE A 194 -29.95 -30.98 -22.36
CA ILE A 194 -28.72 -30.24 -22.04
C ILE A 194 -28.93 -29.29 -20.86
N GLY A 195 -30.07 -28.61 -20.81
CA GLY A 195 -30.45 -27.74 -19.70
C GLY A 195 -30.44 -28.50 -18.38
N PHE A 196 -31.11 -29.66 -18.34
CA PHE A 196 -31.13 -30.56 -17.18
C PHE A 196 -29.71 -31.02 -16.78
N LEU A 197 -28.90 -31.47 -17.72
CA LEU A 197 -27.54 -31.96 -17.43
C LEU A 197 -26.65 -30.85 -16.85
N LYS A 198 -26.80 -29.61 -17.33
CA LYS A 198 -26.09 -28.44 -16.79
C LYS A 198 -26.54 -28.08 -15.38
N GLU A 199 -27.85 -28.14 -15.09
CA GLU A 199 -28.37 -27.92 -13.74
C GLU A 199 -27.85 -28.96 -12.74
N GLU A 200 -27.83 -30.24 -13.13
CA GLU A 200 -27.31 -31.31 -12.26
C GLU A 200 -25.80 -31.19 -12.00
N LYS A 201 -25.01 -30.79 -13.01
CA LYS A 201 -23.58 -30.45 -12.82
C LYS A 201 -23.40 -29.32 -11.80
N GLN A 202 -24.19 -28.25 -11.88
CA GLN A 202 -24.11 -27.14 -10.93
C GLN A 202 -24.44 -27.58 -9.50
N LYS A 203 -25.44 -28.46 -9.32
CA LYS A 203 -25.76 -29.04 -8.01
C LYS A 203 -24.59 -29.86 -7.44
N LEU A 204 -23.93 -30.67 -8.27
CA LEU A 204 -22.78 -31.49 -7.85
C LEU A 204 -21.56 -30.64 -7.46
N ILE A 205 -21.36 -29.48 -8.09
CA ILE A 205 -20.21 -28.58 -7.88
C ILE A 205 -20.49 -27.50 -6.81
N SER A 206 -21.74 -27.35 -6.36
CA SER A 206 -22.16 -26.32 -5.39
C SER A 206 -21.48 -26.39 -4.01
N TYR A 207 -20.82 -27.50 -3.68
CA TYR A 207 -20.07 -27.65 -2.43
C TYR A 207 -18.64 -27.10 -2.57
N SER A 208 -18.28 -26.15 -1.72
CA SER A 208 -17.02 -25.39 -1.77
C SER A 208 -15.73 -26.22 -1.65
N LYS A 209 -15.81 -27.52 -1.34
CA LYS A 209 -14.68 -28.47 -1.27
C LYS A 209 -15.06 -29.87 -1.77
N ALA A 210 -15.67 -29.97 -2.95
CA ALA A 210 -15.93 -31.28 -3.56
C ALA A 210 -14.60 -32.02 -3.88
N TYR A 211 -14.58 -33.34 -3.68
CA TYR A 211 -13.43 -34.20 -4.03
C TYR A 211 -13.18 -34.17 -5.55
N PRO A 212 -11.93 -34.17 -6.06
CA PRO A 212 -11.64 -34.00 -7.48
C PRO A 212 -12.39 -34.94 -8.43
N THR A 213 -12.64 -36.19 -8.02
CA THR A 213 -13.40 -37.17 -8.81
C THR A 213 -14.86 -36.77 -9.01
N ILE A 214 -15.46 -35.94 -8.14
CA ILE A 214 -16.83 -35.41 -8.28
C ILE A 214 -16.93 -34.46 -9.49
N TYR A 215 -15.89 -33.65 -9.74
CA TYR A 215 -15.84 -32.79 -10.93
C TYR A 215 -15.75 -33.62 -12.21
N LYS A 216 -14.95 -34.69 -12.20
CA LYS A 216 -14.85 -35.62 -13.34
C LYS A 216 -16.18 -36.32 -13.63
N ILE A 217 -16.93 -36.70 -12.59
CA ILE A 217 -18.29 -37.24 -12.74
C ILE A 217 -19.22 -36.18 -13.36
N ALA A 218 -19.18 -34.95 -12.85
CA ALA A 218 -20.03 -33.86 -13.35
C ALA A 218 -19.74 -33.49 -14.81
N ASP A 219 -18.46 -33.52 -15.21
CA ASP A 219 -18.04 -33.31 -16.60
C ASP A 219 -18.46 -34.48 -17.51
N ALA A 220 -18.40 -35.73 -17.03
CA ALA A 220 -18.89 -36.88 -17.79
C ALA A 220 -20.41 -36.81 -18.01
N ILE A 221 -21.18 -36.28 -17.05
CA ILE A 221 -22.62 -36.07 -17.15
C ILE A 221 -22.94 -35.01 -18.22
N GLU A 222 -22.27 -33.85 -18.19
CA GLU A 222 -22.50 -32.78 -19.18
C GLU A 222 -22.19 -33.24 -20.62
N ASN A 223 -21.14 -34.05 -20.78
CA ASN A 223 -20.70 -34.55 -22.08
C ASN A 223 -21.41 -35.84 -22.54
N VAL A 224 -22.35 -36.37 -21.74
CA VAL A 224 -23.07 -37.61 -22.02
C VAL A 224 -22.12 -38.81 -22.22
N ASP A 225 -20.97 -38.80 -21.53
CA ASP A 225 -19.96 -39.86 -21.58
C ASP A 225 -20.24 -40.91 -20.50
N ARG A 226 -21.02 -41.91 -20.87
CA ARG A 226 -21.43 -43.00 -19.98
C ARG A 226 -20.24 -43.80 -19.42
N ALA A 227 -19.23 -44.07 -20.24
CA ALA A 227 -18.11 -44.93 -19.84
C ALA A 227 -17.27 -44.23 -18.76
N SER A 228 -16.96 -42.95 -18.97
CA SER A 228 -16.24 -42.15 -17.98
C SER A 228 -17.06 -41.95 -16.72
N TYR A 229 -18.38 -41.74 -16.82
CA TYR A 229 -19.27 -41.65 -15.67
C TYR A 229 -19.21 -42.90 -14.79
N GLU A 230 -19.38 -44.10 -15.37
CA GLU A 230 -19.36 -45.36 -14.62
C GLU A 230 -18.00 -45.61 -13.95
N MET A 231 -16.91 -45.29 -14.65
CA MET A 231 -15.53 -45.43 -14.12
C MET A 231 -15.29 -44.51 -12.91
N TYR A 232 -15.57 -43.21 -13.04
CA TYR A 232 -15.33 -42.25 -11.96
C TYR A 232 -16.24 -42.47 -10.75
N LEU A 233 -17.49 -42.92 -10.98
CA LEU A 233 -18.39 -43.28 -9.89
C LEU A 233 -17.87 -44.48 -9.09
N SER A 234 -17.28 -45.47 -9.75
CA SER A 234 -16.65 -46.63 -9.10
C SER A 234 -15.44 -46.23 -8.26
N GLU A 235 -14.57 -45.37 -8.80
CA GLU A 235 -13.41 -44.83 -8.08
C GLU A 235 -13.82 -44.06 -6.81
N TYR A 236 -14.87 -43.23 -6.92
CA TYR A 236 -15.43 -42.52 -5.78
C TYR A 236 -15.95 -43.49 -4.70
N ARG A 237 -16.69 -44.54 -5.09
CA ARG A 237 -17.21 -45.54 -4.15
C ARG A 237 -16.10 -46.27 -3.39
N ASN A 238 -15.08 -46.74 -4.09
CA ASN A 238 -13.92 -47.40 -3.47
C ASN A 238 -13.18 -46.46 -2.49
N SER A 239 -13.02 -45.19 -2.85
CA SER A 239 -12.41 -44.18 -1.97
C SER A 239 -13.28 -43.91 -0.74
N ARG A 240 -14.61 -43.86 -0.90
CA ARG A 240 -15.58 -43.65 0.17
C ARG A 240 -15.63 -44.81 1.16
N GLU A 241 -15.48 -46.04 0.70
CA GLU A 241 -15.38 -47.22 1.57
C GLU A 241 -14.14 -47.14 2.50
N LYS A 242 -13.00 -46.69 1.97
CA LYS A 242 -11.76 -46.52 2.75
C LYS A 242 -11.77 -45.32 3.68
N GLN A 243 -12.65 -44.34 3.44
CA GLN A 243 -12.72 -43.12 4.24
C GLN A 243 -13.02 -43.41 5.72
N VAL A 244 -13.86 -44.40 6.00
CA VAL A 244 -14.24 -44.76 7.38
C VAL A 244 -13.00 -45.15 8.19
N GLN A 245 -12.18 -46.06 7.63
CA GLN A 245 -10.93 -46.50 8.26
C GLN A 245 -9.90 -45.38 8.37
N ALA A 246 -9.84 -44.48 7.38
CA ALA A 246 -8.94 -43.34 7.41
C ALA A 246 -9.31 -42.33 8.51
N LEU A 247 -10.61 -42.09 8.73
CA LEU A 247 -11.08 -41.21 9.81
C LEU A 247 -10.81 -41.81 11.19
N GLU A 248 -11.06 -43.11 11.36
CA GLU A 248 -10.72 -43.82 12.61
C GLU A 248 -9.21 -43.74 12.90
N PHE A 249 -8.37 -43.91 11.88
CA PHE A 249 -6.92 -43.76 12.02
C PHE A 249 -6.53 -42.33 12.39
N ASP A 250 -7.15 -41.31 11.79
CA ASP A 250 -6.87 -39.90 12.08
C ASP A 250 -7.17 -39.53 13.54
N GLU A 251 -8.30 -40.01 14.07
CA GLU A 251 -8.64 -39.83 15.49
C GLU A 251 -7.61 -40.47 16.42
N ILE A 252 -7.18 -41.70 16.11
CA ILE A 252 -6.16 -42.41 16.90
C ILE A 252 -4.82 -41.67 16.79
N PHE A 253 -4.43 -41.25 15.58
CA PHE A 253 -3.21 -40.50 15.32
C PHE A 253 -3.17 -39.21 16.15
N HIS A 254 -4.26 -38.44 16.16
CA HIS A 254 -4.33 -37.20 16.92
C HIS A 254 -4.20 -37.43 18.43
N LYS A 255 -4.84 -38.47 18.97
CA LYS A 255 -4.71 -38.85 20.39
C LYS A 255 -3.27 -39.21 20.75
N VAL A 256 -2.61 -40.01 19.91
CA VAL A 256 -1.22 -40.40 20.15
C VAL A 256 -0.29 -39.20 19.99
N PHE A 257 -0.47 -38.38 18.96
CA PHE A 257 0.35 -37.19 18.68
C PHE A 257 0.36 -36.18 19.82
N ALA A 258 -0.79 -35.98 20.50
CA ALA A 258 -0.89 -35.09 21.64
C ALA A 258 0.06 -35.48 22.80
N THR A 259 0.36 -36.78 22.92
CA THR A 259 1.24 -37.32 23.97
C THR A 259 2.65 -37.66 23.50
N LEU A 260 2.79 -38.16 22.27
CA LEU A 260 4.00 -38.75 21.70
C LEU A 260 4.21 -38.26 20.25
N PRO A 261 4.48 -36.96 20.04
CA PRO A 261 4.49 -36.35 18.71
C PRO A 261 5.56 -36.93 17.78
N ILE A 262 6.72 -37.34 18.32
CA ILE A 262 7.81 -37.88 17.50
C ILE A 262 7.46 -39.30 17.04
N THR A 263 6.96 -40.14 17.94
CA THR A 263 6.51 -41.49 17.63
C THR A 263 5.33 -41.49 16.65
N ALA A 264 4.34 -40.60 16.84
CA ALA A 264 3.21 -40.49 15.93
C ALA A 264 3.67 -40.14 14.50
N ASN A 265 4.55 -39.15 14.34
CA ASN A 265 5.08 -38.77 13.03
C ASN A 265 5.92 -39.89 12.38
N ALA A 266 6.69 -40.64 13.17
CA ALA A 266 7.44 -41.79 12.68
C ALA A 266 6.50 -42.88 12.14
N ILE A 267 5.42 -43.20 12.87
CA ILE A 267 4.39 -44.14 12.42
C ILE A 267 3.74 -43.66 11.12
N LYS A 268 3.35 -42.38 11.02
CA LYS A 268 2.78 -41.80 9.81
C LYS A 268 3.71 -41.92 8.60
N THR A 269 5.00 -41.69 8.80
CA THR A 269 6.00 -41.77 7.72
C THR A 269 6.21 -43.20 7.26
N ILE A 270 6.29 -44.15 8.20
CA ILE A 270 6.50 -45.57 7.90
C ILE A 270 5.28 -46.17 7.19
N CYS A 271 4.06 -45.82 7.61
CA CYS A 271 2.83 -46.27 6.95
C CYS A 271 2.71 -45.81 5.48
N LEU A 272 3.49 -44.82 5.04
CA LEU A 272 3.56 -44.38 3.65
C LEU A 272 4.56 -45.21 2.82
N THR A 273 5.52 -45.89 3.45
CA THR A 273 6.68 -46.49 2.76
C THR A 273 6.85 -48.00 2.97
N GLU A 274 6.45 -48.57 4.12
CA GLU A 274 6.67 -49.99 4.45
C GLU A 274 5.55 -50.59 5.31
N ASN A 275 5.39 -51.93 5.26
CA ASN A 275 4.30 -52.68 5.92
C ASN A 275 4.61 -53.12 7.37
N GLN A 276 5.74 -52.72 7.97
CA GLN A 276 6.09 -53.07 9.35
C GLN A 276 6.60 -51.86 10.15
N ILE A 277 6.05 -51.67 11.34
CA ILE A 277 6.40 -50.56 12.24
C ILE A 277 7.55 -51.00 13.15
N VAL A 278 8.73 -50.40 12.98
CA VAL A 278 9.86 -50.56 13.91
C VAL A 278 10.10 -49.24 14.64
N LEU A 279 9.85 -49.23 15.95
CA LEU A 279 10.04 -48.03 16.78
C LEU A 279 11.53 -47.84 17.11
N ASN A 280 12.05 -46.63 16.87
CA ASN A 280 13.43 -46.28 17.17
C ASN A 280 13.59 -45.84 18.64
N LYS A 281 14.52 -46.47 19.37
CA LYS A 281 14.85 -46.15 20.77
C LYS A 281 15.10 -44.66 21.02
N LYS A 282 15.81 -43.98 20.13
CA LYS A 282 16.09 -42.53 20.25
C LYS A 282 14.83 -41.67 20.13
N GLY A 283 13.83 -42.11 19.37
CA GLY A 283 12.54 -41.43 19.24
C GLY A 283 11.74 -41.53 20.55
N CYS A 284 11.67 -42.74 21.11
CA CYS A 284 11.00 -42.99 22.39
C CYS A 284 11.63 -42.21 23.55
N GLU A 285 12.96 -42.11 23.61
CA GLU A 285 13.66 -41.33 24.64
C GLU A 285 13.30 -39.83 24.59
N LYS A 286 13.14 -39.26 23.40
CA LYS A 286 12.70 -37.86 23.23
C LYS A 286 11.24 -37.65 23.63
N ASP A 287 10.34 -38.58 23.30
CA ASP A 287 8.94 -38.49 23.72
C ASP A 287 8.81 -38.63 25.26
N ILE A 288 9.62 -39.49 25.90
CA ILE A 288 9.69 -39.56 27.37
C ILE A 288 10.15 -38.23 27.97
N PHE A 289 11.14 -37.57 27.35
CA PHE A 289 11.56 -36.24 27.78
C PHE A 289 10.42 -35.21 27.65
N PHE A 290 9.69 -35.22 26.52
CA PHE A 290 8.55 -34.33 26.31
C PHE A 290 7.45 -34.53 27.36
N LEU A 291 7.12 -35.78 27.70
CA LEU A 291 6.17 -36.10 28.77
C LEU A 291 6.61 -35.56 30.13
N LYS A 292 7.91 -35.65 30.46
CA LYS A 292 8.46 -35.10 31.71
C LYS A 292 8.32 -33.57 31.76
N VAL A 293 8.62 -32.90 30.65
CA VAL A 293 8.49 -31.43 30.54
C VAL A 293 7.04 -31.02 30.67
N ASN A 294 6.11 -31.66 29.95
CA ASN A 294 4.68 -31.34 30.05
C ASN A 294 4.14 -31.54 31.46
N ASN A 295 4.49 -32.63 32.13
CA ASN A 295 4.03 -32.87 33.51
C ASN A 295 4.59 -31.82 34.49
N PHE A 296 5.87 -31.45 34.34
CA PHE A 296 6.47 -30.36 35.12
C PHE A 296 5.76 -29.03 34.85
N LEU A 297 5.49 -28.71 33.59
CA LEU A 297 4.75 -27.51 33.21
C LEU A 297 3.34 -27.53 33.79
N GLU A 298 2.55 -28.60 33.63
CA GLU A 298 1.20 -28.68 34.20
C GLU A 298 1.17 -28.51 35.72
N ALA A 299 2.14 -29.10 36.43
CA ALA A 299 2.28 -28.94 37.88
C ALA A 299 2.50 -27.46 38.26
N ILE A 300 3.38 -26.76 37.55
CA ILE A 300 3.68 -25.35 37.81
C ILE A 300 2.58 -24.42 37.29
N THR A 301 1.97 -24.72 36.14
CA THR A 301 0.96 -23.86 35.49
C THR A 301 -0.30 -23.77 36.34
N ASN A 302 -0.63 -24.81 37.11
CA ASN A 302 -1.71 -24.75 38.10
C ASN A 302 -1.40 -23.83 39.29
N GLU A 303 -0.13 -23.70 39.68
CA GLU A 303 0.31 -22.78 40.73
C GLU A 303 0.49 -21.34 40.22
N THR A 304 0.86 -21.16 38.95
CA THR A 304 1.17 -19.85 38.34
C THR A 304 0.02 -19.29 37.49
N LYS A 305 -1.11 -19.98 37.42
CA LYS A 305 -2.28 -19.57 36.62
C LYS A 305 -2.78 -18.18 37.06
N GLY A 306 -2.71 -17.21 36.15
CA GLY A 306 -3.09 -15.82 36.42
C GLY A 306 -1.97 -14.93 36.99
N SER A 307 -0.76 -15.47 37.21
CA SER A 307 0.39 -14.70 37.66
C SER A 307 0.84 -13.63 36.65
N GLU A 308 0.63 -13.85 35.35
CA GLU A 308 0.94 -12.87 34.29
C GLU A 308 0.22 -11.54 34.50
N LYS A 309 -1.06 -11.60 34.86
CA LYS A 309 -1.84 -10.39 35.17
C LYS A 309 -1.31 -9.69 36.41
N LEU A 310 -1.00 -10.45 37.46
CA LEU A 310 -0.42 -9.91 38.70
C LEU A 310 0.96 -9.28 38.47
N LEU A 311 1.80 -9.88 37.62
CA LEU A 311 3.11 -9.34 37.22
C LEU A 311 2.95 -8.05 36.40
N SER A 312 2.00 -8.02 35.46
CA SER A 312 1.68 -6.81 34.70
C SER A 312 1.16 -5.69 35.60
N ASP A 313 0.24 -6.01 36.53
CA ASP A 313 -0.28 -5.05 37.51
C ASP A 313 0.85 -4.52 38.41
N LEU A 314 1.76 -5.39 38.88
CA LEU A 314 2.92 -5.02 39.68
C LEU A 314 3.84 -4.06 38.92
N GLN A 315 4.15 -4.36 37.65
CA GLN A 315 4.96 -3.49 36.80
C GLN A 315 4.29 -2.12 36.61
N GLY A 316 2.98 -2.10 36.35
CA GLY A 316 2.20 -0.88 36.22
C GLY A 316 2.19 -0.04 37.50
N ILE A 317 2.03 -0.67 38.66
CA ILE A 317 2.08 0.00 39.97
C ILE A 317 3.47 0.57 40.22
N LYS A 318 4.55 -0.18 39.97
CA LYS A 318 5.93 0.32 40.13
C LYS A 318 6.20 1.56 39.29
N GLN A 319 5.84 1.53 38.00
CA GLN A 319 5.99 2.68 37.11
C GLN A 319 5.18 3.89 37.58
N ASN A 320 3.97 3.68 38.11
CA ASN A 320 3.16 4.76 38.65
C ASN A 320 3.79 5.38 39.91
N ILE A 321 4.31 4.54 40.82
CA ILE A 321 5.04 5.01 42.01
C ILE A 321 6.27 5.83 41.61
N GLU A 322 7.08 5.34 40.66
CA GLU A 322 8.26 6.06 40.14
C GLU A 322 7.87 7.42 39.58
N LYS A 323 6.83 7.46 38.74
CA LYS A 323 6.30 8.69 38.15
C LYS A 323 5.80 9.68 39.21
N GLN A 324 4.94 9.24 40.12
CA GLN A 324 4.40 10.10 41.17
C GLN A 324 5.50 10.62 42.10
N THR A 325 6.52 9.79 42.38
CA THR A 325 7.68 10.18 43.17
C THR A 325 8.47 11.28 42.44
N ALA A 326 8.72 11.12 41.14
CA ALA A 326 9.39 12.13 40.32
C ALA A 326 8.61 13.45 40.30
N ASP A 327 7.28 13.39 40.12
CA ASP A 327 6.41 14.57 40.12
C ASP A 327 6.46 15.29 41.47
N ILE A 328 6.34 14.56 42.58
CA ILE A 328 6.42 15.15 43.94
C ILE A 328 7.78 15.80 44.18
N ILE A 329 8.88 15.14 43.80
CA ILE A 329 10.23 15.70 43.93
C ILE A 329 10.34 16.98 43.09
N SER A 330 9.85 16.97 41.86
CA SER A 330 9.83 18.14 40.97
C SER A 330 9.07 19.30 41.60
N TYR A 331 7.82 19.08 42.03
CA TYR A 331 6.99 20.12 42.64
C TYR A 331 7.59 20.68 43.92
N LYS A 332 8.11 19.82 44.81
CA LYS A 332 8.80 20.26 46.03
C LYS A 332 10.02 21.10 45.69
N THR A 333 10.83 20.67 44.73
CA THR A 333 12.03 21.39 44.31
C THR A 333 11.68 22.76 43.75
N TRP A 334 10.73 22.85 42.83
CA TRP A 334 10.29 24.12 42.25
C TRP A 334 9.65 25.05 43.27
N TYR A 335 8.86 24.53 44.20
CA TYR A 335 8.26 25.31 45.28
C TYR A 335 9.34 25.93 46.18
N HIS A 336 10.28 25.12 46.68
CA HIS A 336 11.38 25.61 47.51
C HIS A 336 12.29 26.59 46.78
N LYS A 337 12.60 26.34 45.50
CA LYS A 337 13.39 27.27 44.68
C LYS A 337 12.63 28.56 44.39
N SER A 338 11.37 28.50 44.00
CA SER A 338 10.56 29.71 43.73
C SER A 338 10.51 30.66 44.93
N LYS A 339 10.47 30.11 46.16
CA LYS A 339 10.51 30.89 47.40
C LYS A 339 11.86 31.53 47.71
N ASN A 340 12.96 30.87 47.36
CA ASN A 340 14.31 31.26 47.79
C ASN A 340 15.11 32.00 46.70
N VAL A 341 14.63 32.01 45.46
CA VAL A 341 15.34 32.65 44.34
C VAL A 341 14.94 34.12 44.19
N GLY A 342 15.93 35.00 44.34
CA GLY A 342 15.76 36.44 44.24
C GLY A 342 15.56 36.95 42.80
N VAL A 343 15.03 38.17 42.65
CA VAL A 343 14.80 38.81 41.35
C VAL A 343 16.09 38.94 40.54
N ALA A 344 17.20 39.30 41.18
CA ALA A 344 18.51 39.41 40.54
C ALA A 344 19.00 38.08 39.94
N GLN A 345 18.77 36.97 40.65
CA GLN A 345 19.13 35.63 40.18
C GLN A 345 18.28 35.21 38.98
N LYS A 346 16.98 35.55 38.97
CA LYS A 346 16.10 35.30 37.81
C LYS A 346 16.51 36.12 36.59
N ALA A 347 16.83 37.40 36.79
CA ALA A 347 17.30 38.27 35.72
C ALA A 347 18.62 37.77 35.12
N ALA A 348 19.58 37.40 35.97
CA ALA A 348 20.86 36.83 35.54
C ALA A 348 20.69 35.50 34.79
N LEU A 349 19.76 34.64 35.23
CA LEU A 349 19.46 33.38 34.53
C LEU A 349 18.92 33.63 33.12
N ASN A 350 17.98 34.57 32.96
CA ASN A 350 17.45 34.94 31.64
C ASN A 350 18.52 35.59 30.75
N ALA A 351 19.38 36.44 31.33
CA ALA A 351 20.48 37.06 30.60
C ALA A 351 21.49 36.01 30.11
N TRP A 352 21.86 35.05 30.97
CA TRP A 352 22.70 33.91 30.60
C TRP A 352 22.08 33.08 29.46
N LEU A 353 20.77 32.81 29.52
CA LEU A 353 20.08 32.06 28.46
C LEU A 353 20.10 32.80 27.12
N ASN A 354 19.89 34.12 27.13
CA ASN A 354 20.02 34.96 25.93
C ASN A 354 21.44 34.96 25.38
N ASP A 355 22.45 35.04 26.25
CA ASP A 355 23.85 34.98 25.85
C ASP A 355 24.19 33.64 25.18
N LEU A 356 23.68 32.52 25.70
CA LEU A 356 23.84 31.20 25.09
C LEU A 356 23.19 31.12 23.69
N ILE A 357 21.97 31.64 23.53
CA ILE A 357 21.30 31.70 22.22
C ILE A 357 22.17 32.49 21.23
N ASN A 358 22.74 33.61 21.67
CA ASN A 358 23.58 34.47 20.86
C ASN A 358 24.98 33.88 20.55
N ILE A 359 25.46 32.93 21.35
CA ILE A 359 26.69 32.17 21.07
C ILE A 359 26.44 31.18 19.92
N GLY A 360 25.29 30.49 19.92
CA GLY A 360 24.88 29.58 18.85
C GLY A 360 25.96 28.54 18.50
N LYS A 361 26.37 28.47 17.22
CA LYS A 361 27.44 27.56 16.74
C LYS A 361 28.86 28.06 17.00
N GLY A 362 29.05 29.18 17.69
CA GLY A 362 30.37 29.70 18.08
C GLY A 362 31.14 30.50 17.02
N TYR A 363 30.68 30.57 15.77
CA TYR A 363 31.40 31.25 14.66
C TYR A 363 31.14 32.77 14.52
N GLY A 364 30.40 33.39 15.44
CA GLY A 364 30.04 34.81 15.37
C GLY A 364 31.16 35.76 15.79
N LYS A 365 31.20 36.97 15.20
CA LYS A 365 32.17 38.02 15.59
C LYS A 365 32.08 38.45 17.05
N ASN A 366 30.92 38.24 17.69
CA ASN A 366 30.67 38.60 19.09
C ASN A 366 30.73 37.40 20.05
N THR A 367 31.09 36.19 19.59
CA THR A 367 31.09 34.97 20.43
C THR A 367 31.87 35.16 21.74
N ALA A 368 33.09 35.70 21.67
CA ALA A 368 33.93 35.91 22.86
C ALA A 368 33.28 36.86 23.89
N ARG A 369 32.60 37.91 23.41
CA ARG A 369 31.87 38.86 24.30
C ARG A 369 30.65 38.20 24.93
N ASN A 370 29.89 37.43 24.16
CA ASN A 370 28.73 36.73 24.67
C ASN A 370 29.13 35.65 25.69
N ILE A 371 30.25 34.94 25.48
CA ILE A 371 30.82 34.00 26.46
C ILE A 371 31.20 34.73 27.75
N ALA A 372 31.90 35.86 27.67
CA ALA A 372 32.27 36.63 28.86
C ALA A 372 31.03 37.13 29.64
N SER A 373 30.01 37.61 28.93
CA SER A 373 28.72 38.01 29.51
C SER A 373 28.01 36.83 30.18
N ALA A 374 27.92 35.69 29.50
CA ALA A 374 27.33 34.48 30.03
C ALA A 374 28.05 34.01 31.30
N ILE A 375 29.39 34.02 31.32
CA ILE A 375 30.18 33.69 32.51
C ILE A 375 29.82 34.59 33.70
N MET A 376 29.71 35.91 33.49
CA MET A 376 29.32 36.85 34.56
C MET A 376 27.90 36.58 35.06
N ASN A 377 26.95 36.39 34.15
CA ASN A 377 25.56 36.11 34.47
C ASN A 377 25.42 34.76 35.21
N MET A 378 26.20 33.74 34.84
CA MET A 378 26.21 32.42 35.47
C MET A 378 26.62 32.48 36.94
N GLN A 379 27.59 33.32 37.30
CA GLN A 379 28.05 33.43 38.69
C GLN A 379 26.93 33.88 39.64
N VAL A 380 25.99 34.69 39.15
CA VAL A 380 24.80 35.12 39.89
C VAL A 380 23.68 34.08 39.75
N ALA A 381 23.48 33.52 38.55
CA ALA A 381 22.41 32.58 38.24
C ALA A 381 22.61 31.19 38.85
N LYS A 382 23.84 30.78 39.22
CA LYS A 382 24.13 29.42 39.72
C LYS A 382 23.25 28.99 40.89
N GLY A 383 22.86 29.92 41.76
CA GLY A 383 21.96 29.67 42.91
C GLY A 383 20.47 29.57 42.54
N ALA A 384 20.09 30.07 41.36
CA ALA A 384 18.71 30.08 40.87
C ALA A 384 18.17 28.68 40.55
N VAL A 385 19.06 27.80 40.08
CA VAL A 385 18.72 26.45 39.60
C VAL A 385 19.16 25.40 40.63
N PRO A 386 18.40 24.32 40.84
CA PRO A 386 18.78 23.26 41.79
C PRO A 386 19.89 22.34 41.26
N ILE A 387 19.94 22.11 39.94
CA ILE A 387 20.83 21.14 39.29
C ILE A 387 21.32 21.74 37.97
N TRP A 388 22.60 21.57 37.66
CA TRP A 388 23.19 21.95 36.39
C TRP A 388 23.70 20.71 35.67
N ILE A 389 23.29 20.51 34.42
CA ILE A 389 23.68 19.39 33.57
C ILE A 389 24.38 19.96 32.34
N MET A 390 25.65 19.64 32.14
CA MET A 390 26.43 20.11 31.01
C MET A 390 27.67 19.24 30.77
N PRO A 391 28.23 19.24 29.54
CA PRO A 391 29.52 18.61 29.26
C PRO A 391 30.66 19.19 30.11
N GLN A 392 31.72 18.41 30.31
CA GLN A 392 32.89 18.77 31.12
C GLN A 392 33.48 20.13 30.72
N GLU A 393 33.81 20.33 29.44
CA GLU A 393 34.43 21.57 28.94
C GLU A 393 33.56 22.81 29.18
N THR A 394 32.23 22.63 29.07
CA THR A 394 31.24 23.67 29.31
C THR A 394 31.22 24.06 30.79
N ALA A 395 31.25 23.08 31.70
CA ALA A 395 31.32 23.31 33.14
C ALA A 395 32.60 24.07 33.53
N VAL A 396 33.75 23.65 32.99
CA VAL A 396 35.03 24.32 33.23
C VAL A 396 35.01 25.78 32.77
N THR A 397 34.37 26.05 31.63
CA THR A 397 34.28 27.40 31.05
C THR A 397 33.35 28.31 31.86
N PHE A 398 32.15 27.84 32.21
CA PHE A 398 31.10 28.67 32.82
C PHE A 398 31.21 28.81 34.34
N PHE A 399 31.99 27.95 35.02
CA PHE A 399 32.33 28.10 36.42
C PHE A 399 33.83 28.44 36.57
N PRO A 400 34.28 29.66 36.21
CA PRO A 400 35.70 30.01 36.29
C PRO A 400 36.21 30.13 37.72
N ASP A 401 35.39 30.59 38.67
CA ASP A 401 35.81 30.83 40.06
C ASP A 401 36.30 29.54 40.74
N ALA A 402 37.61 29.40 40.93
CA ALA A 402 38.26 28.23 41.51
C ALA A 402 38.24 28.28 43.05
N SER A 403 37.05 28.42 43.63
CA SER A 403 36.82 28.33 45.06
C SER A 403 36.23 26.96 45.44
N PRO A 404 36.61 26.38 46.59
CA PRO A 404 36.02 25.13 47.05
C PRO A 404 34.57 25.33 47.52
N ASN A 405 33.81 24.25 47.60
CA ASN A 405 32.44 24.21 48.18
C ASN A 405 31.38 25.08 47.46
N GLN A 406 31.53 25.29 46.15
CA GLN A 406 30.53 25.96 45.31
C GLN A 406 29.28 25.13 45.08
N PHE A 407 29.43 23.81 45.02
CA PHE A 407 28.33 22.86 44.86
C PHE A 407 28.38 21.79 45.95
N ASP A 408 27.21 21.29 46.34
CA ASP A 408 27.13 20.25 47.36
C ASP A 408 27.50 18.86 46.80
N LEU A 409 27.20 18.60 45.52
CA LEU A 409 27.46 17.33 44.85
C LEU A 409 27.82 17.55 43.38
N LEU A 410 28.91 16.92 42.95
CA LEU A 410 29.25 16.69 41.54
C LEU A 410 28.86 15.26 41.16
N ILE A 411 28.24 15.07 40.01
CA ILE A 411 28.06 13.75 39.41
C ILE A 411 28.81 13.77 38.07
N ILE A 412 29.77 12.87 37.90
CA ILE A 412 30.46 12.64 36.63
C ILE A 412 29.96 11.30 36.12
N ASP A 413 29.15 11.33 35.07
CA ASP A 413 28.73 10.14 34.33
C ASP A 413 29.75 9.85 33.22
N GLU A 414 29.87 8.58 32.82
CA GLU A 414 30.87 8.11 31.84
C GLU A 414 32.31 8.57 32.18
N ALA A 415 32.66 8.54 33.46
CA ALA A 415 33.90 9.11 33.99
C ALA A 415 35.19 8.46 33.44
N SER A 416 35.12 7.28 32.83
CA SER A 416 36.24 6.67 32.11
C SER A 416 36.60 7.45 30.82
N GLN A 417 35.66 8.26 30.32
CA GLN A 417 35.80 9.18 29.19
C GLN A 417 36.07 10.63 29.60
N CYS A 418 36.26 10.91 30.89
CA CYS A 418 36.61 12.23 31.41
C CYS A 418 38.09 12.29 31.78
N ASP A 419 38.79 13.30 31.26
CA ASP A 419 40.22 13.47 31.51
C ASP A 419 40.50 14.09 32.89
N ILE A 420 41.78 14.26 33.21
CA ILE A 420 42.22 14.79 34.48
C ILE A 420 41.80 16.24 34.74
N SER A 421 41.40 17.00 33.71
CA SER A 421 40.94 18.37 33.90
C SER A 421 39.67 18.42 34.74
N SER A 422 38.88 17.33 34.80
CA SER A 422 37.72 17.17 35.70
C SER A 422 38.05 17.34 37.18
N LEU A 423 39.31 17.19 37.60
CA LEU A 423 39.73 17.48 38.98
C LEU A 423 39.39 18.92 39.40
N ASN A 424 39.36 19.86 38.44
CA ASN A 424 38.98 21.22 38.75
C ASN A 424 37.51 21.35 39.18
N LEU A 425 36.62 20.47 38.71
CA LEU A 425 35.21 20.42 39.12
C LEU A 425 35.10 19.72 40.47
N VAL A 426 35.86 18.64 40.68
CA VAL A 426 35.93 17.95 41.97
C VAL A 426 36.33 18.91 43.08
N PHE A 427 37.35 19.75 42.84
CA PHE A 427 37.80 20.76 43.81
C PHE A 427 36.70 21.78 44.21
N ARG A 428 35.78 22.09 43.29
CA ARG A 428 34.68 23.05 43.53
C ARG A 428 33.52 22.45 44.32
N CYS A 429 33.51 21.14 44.56
CA CYS A 429 32.36 20.45 45.12
C CYS A 429 32.67 19.83 46.49
N LYS A 430 31.67 19.81 47.38
CA LYS A 430 31.82 19.19 48.71
C LYS A 430 31.91 17.67 48.62
N LYS A 431 31.21 17.08 47.65
CA LYS A 431 31.15 15.65 47.39
C LYS A 431 31.15 15.41 45.88
N SER A 432 31.67 14.26 45.45
CA SER A 432 31.66 13.81 44.07
C SER A 432 31.19 12.35 43.98
N LEU A 433 30.27 12.08 43.07
CA LEU A 433 29.89 10.75 42.61
C LEU A 433 30.49 10.55 41.22
N ILE A 434 31.28 9.50 41.06
CA ILE A 434 32.02 9.21 39.84
C ILE A 434 31.52 7.87 39.34
N VAL A 435 30.85 7.88 38.19
CA VAL A 435 30.20 6.73 37.57
C VAL A 435 30.89 6.47 36.24
N GLY A 436 31.33 5.24 36.01
CA GLY A 436 32.01 4.86 34.79
C GLY A 436 32.36 3.39 34.79
N ASP A 437 32.97 2.95 33.70
CA ASP A 437 33.40 1.58 33.49
C ASP A 437 34.80 1.59 32.86
N GLU A 438 35.76 0.96 33.53
CA GLU A 438 37.15 0.87 33.08
C GLU A 438 37.34 -0.03 31.86
N ASN A 439 36.40 -0.93 31.60
CA ASN A 439 36.46 -1.84 30.46
C ASN A 439 35.84 -1.24 29.19
N GLN A 440 35.27 -0.04 29.28
CA GLN A 440 34.72 0.70 28.14
C GLN A 440 35.76 1.68 27.57
N THR A 441 35.33 2.56 26.68
CA THR A 441 36.20 3.54 26.02
C THR A 441 36.89 4.45 27.02
N SER A 442 38.21 4.57 26.90
CA SER A 442 39.04 5.46 27.71
C SER A 442 39.37 6.75 26.97
N VAL A 443 39.70 7.80 27.71
CA VAL A 443 40.20 9.07 27.15
C VAL A 443 41.54 8.87 26.43
N VAL A 444 41.65 9.45 25.24
CA VAL A 444 42.91 9.52 24.49
C VAL A 444 43.42 10.96 24.49
N ALA A 445 44.61 11.18 25.04
CA ALA A 445 45.27 12.48 24.98
C ALA A 445 45.82 12.76 23.57
N ASP A 446 45.68 14.00 23.12
CA ASP A 446 46.32 14.46 21.88
C ASP A 446 47.83 14.63 22.11
N ARG A 447 48.59 13.66 21.59
CA ARG A 447 50.06 13.63 21.71
C ARG A 447 50.77 14.75 20.95
N SER A 448 50.08 15.45 20.05
CA SER A 448 50.65 16.65 19.39
C SER A 448 50.71 17.85 20.35
N ILE A 449 49.85 17.89 21.36
CA ILE A 449 49.76 18.95 22.37
C ILE A 449 50.46 18.53 23.66
N PHE A 450 50.26 17.28 24.09
CA PHE A 450 50.80 16.73 25.34
C PHE A 450 51.88 15.69 25.06
N THR A 451 53.06 16.12 24.60
CA THR A 451 54.19 15.21 24.39
C THR A 451 54.61 14.53 25.71
N ILE A 452 55.23 13.35 25.60
CA ILE A 452 55.68 12.58 26.77
C ILE A 452 56.71 13.39 27.56
N GLU A 453 57.67 14.02 26.88
CA GLU A 453 58.70 14.85 27.50
C GLU A 453 58.07 16.01 28.25
N ARG A 454 57.14 16.73 27.59
CA ARG A 454 56.47 17.89 28.19
C ARG A 454 55.64 17.49 29.41
N THR A 455 54.97 16.35 29.34
CA THR A 455 54.15 15.83 30.43
C THR A 455 55.02 15.47 31.63
N ASN A 456 56.12 14.73 31.40
CA ASN A 456 57.08 14.39 32.46
C ASN A 456 57.70 15.63 33.11
N GLU A 457 58.10 16.63 32.32
CA GLU A 457 58.58 17.92 32.84
C GLU A 457 57.56 18.58 33.78
N LEU A 458 56.27 18.61 33.39
CA LEU A 458 55.21 19.21 34.20
C LEU A 458 54.96 18.42 35.50
N LEU A 459 54.95 17.10 35.41
CA LEU A 459 54.79 16.22 36.58
C LEU A 459 55.96 16.38 37.56
N ASP A 460 57.20 16.41 37.07
CA ASP A 460 58.39 16.58 37.91
C ASP A 460 58.56 18.01 38.41
N LYS A 461 57.99 19.01 37.74
CA LYS A 461 57.99 20.39 38.21
C LYS A 461 56.94 20.66 39.29
N TYR A 462 55.70 20.19 39.08
CA TYR A 462 54.56 20.58 39.93
C TYR A 462 54.11 19.50 40.91
N LEU A 463 54.39 18.22 40.63
CA LEU A 463 53.94 17.08 41.43
C LEU A 463 55.13 16.25 41.98
N ILE A 464 56.32 16.83 42.10
CA ILE A 464 57.55 16.14 42.50
C ILE A 464 57.41 15.36 43.81
N SER A 465 56.70 15.93 44.79
CA SER A 465 56.49 15.36 46.12
C SER A 465 55.20 14.55 46.23
N HIS A 466 54.41 14.45 45.16
CA HIS A 466 53.13 13.74 45.19
C HIS A 466 53.34 12.24 45.06
N LYS A 467 52.95 11.46 46.07
CA LYS A 467 53.12 9.99 46.14
C LYS A 467 52.60 9.27 44.89
N PHE A 468 51.51 9.75 44.32
CA PHE A 468 50.86 9.15 43.15
C PHE A 468 51.08 9.94 41.85
N LYS A 469 52.18 10.70 41.72
CA LYS A 469 52.40 11.62 40.56
C LYS A 469 52.18 10.97 39.19
N ARG A 470 52.54 9.70 39.03
CA ARG A 470 52.39 8.96 37.76
C ARG A 470 50.94 8.74 37.34
N GLN A 471 49.99 8.77 38.27
CA GLN A 471 48.57 8.65 37.94
C GLN A 471 47.99 9.92 37.30
N PHE A 472 48.75 11.03 37.33
CA PHE A 472 48.39 12.27 36.67
C PHE A 472 48.95 12.37 35.24
N ASP A 473 49.63 11.33 34.76
CA ASP A 473 50.21 11.29 33.42
C ASP A 473 49.11 11.06 32.37
N VAL A 474 48.83 12.12 31.60
CA VAL A 474 47.82 12.09 30.52
C VAL A 474 48.22 11.19 29.35
N ASN A 475 49.49 10.79 29.22
CA ASN A 475 49.93 9.86 28.18
C ASN A 475 49.75 8.38 28.55
N ASN A 476 49.39 8.09 29.80
CA ASN A 476 49.07 6.74 30.25
C ASN A 476 47.71 6.29 29.71
N LYS A 477 47.53 4.99 29.48
CA LYS A 477 46.24 4.40 29.06
C LYS A 477 45.14 4.57 30.12
N ASN A 478 45.52 4.75 31.37
CA ASN A 478 44.62 4.84 32.53
C ASN A 478 44.59 6.28 33.10
N ASN A 479 44.46 7.28 32.23
CA ASN A 479 44.53 8.71 32.56
C ASN A 479 43.18 9.34 32.95
N SER A 480 42.11 8.54 33.03
CA SER A 480 40.77 9.05 33.30
C SER A 480 40.57 9.43 34.77
N ILE A 481 39.61 10.32 35.02
CA ILE A 481 39.21 10.67 36.39
C ILE A 481 38.64 9.46 37.15
N TYR A 482 38.02 8.50 36.45
CA TYR A 482 37.55 7.24 37.04
C TYR A 482 38.71 6.43 37.63
N THR A 483 39.77 6.18 36.84
CA THR A 483 40.92 5.41 37.30
C THR A 483 41.66 6.11 38.44
N ILE A 484 41.88 7.43 38.33
CA ILE A 484 42.52 8.22 39.40
C ILE A 484 41.71 8.11 40.71
N SER A 485 40.39 8.13 40.61
CA SER A 485 39.51 8.03 41.78
C SER A 485 39.57 6.67 42.44
N GLY A 486 39.68 5.58 41.68
CA GLY A 486 39.88 4.23 42.23
C GLY A 486 41.20 4.06 42.97
N VAL A 487 42.25 4.81 42.59
CA VAL A 487 43.53 4.82 43.33
C VAL A 487 43.38 5.50 44.70
N ILE A 488 42.54 6.53 44.80
CA ILE A 488 42.35 7.33 46.02
C ILE A 488 41.29 6.71 46.94
N TYR A 489 40.23 6.14 46.37
CA TYR A 489 39.07 5.60 47.07
C TYR A 489 38.88 4.11 46.72
N PRO A 490 39.21 3.19 47.64
CA PRO A 490 39.19 1.76 47.33
C PRO A 490 37.79 1.13 47.31
N ASN A 491 36.76 1.84 47.78
CA ASN A 491 35.39 1.31 47.89
C ASN A 491 34.60 1.60 46.61
N ILE A 492 34.83 0.81 45.57
CA ILE A 492 34.07 0.86 44.31
C ILE A 492 32.81 0.00 44.47
N VAL A 493 31.66 0.54 44.06
CA VAL A 493 30.38 -0.19 44.04
C VAL A 493 30.10 -0.60 42.60
N THR A 494 30.08 -1.91 42.34
CA THR A 494 29.80 -2.48 41.02
C THR A 494 28.31 -2.78 40.88
N LEU A 495 27.70 -2.33 39.79
CA LEU A 495 26.33 -2.69 39.42
C LEU A 495 26.38 -3.93 38.52
N THR A 496 25.79 -5.04 38.96
CA THR A 496 25.85 -6.33 38.27
C THR A 496 24.62 -6.62 37.41
N GLU A 497 23.48 -6.00 37.69
CA GLU A 497 22.21 -6.28 37.01
C GLU A 497 22.15 -5.60 35.64
N HIS A 498 21.90 -6.38 34.58
CA HIS A 498 21.88 -5.90 33.19
C HIS A 498 20.50 -6.03 32.54
N PHE A 499 19.93 -4.89 32.18
CA PHE A 499 18.55 -4.81 31.67
C PHE A 499 18.45 -4.57 30.14
N ARG A 500 19.57 -4.38 29.43
CA ARG A 500 19.56 -3.92 28.02
C ARG A 500 19.57 -5.06 27.01
N CYS A 501 20.51 -5.99 27.14
CA CYS A 501 20.77 -7.07 26.20
C CYS A 501 20.19 -8.38 26.71
N LEU A 502 19.81 -9.26 25.77
CA LEU A 502 19.46 -10.63 26.09
C LEU A 502 20.70 -11.41 26.58
N PRO A 503 20.54 -12.46 27.40
CA PRO A 503 21.65 -13.27 27.92
C PRO A 503 22.62 -13.74 26.84
N GLU A 504 22.12 -14.11 25.67
CA GLU A 504 22.89 -14.55 24.51
C GLU A 504 23.85 -13.45 24.06
N ILE A 505 23.35 -12.22 23.89
CA ILE A 505 24.11 -11.06 23.38
C ILE A 505 25.17 -10.62 24.38
N ILE A 506 24.81 -10.44 25.66
CA ILE A 506 25.78 -9.98 26.67
C ILE A 506 26.74 -11.09 27.09
N GLY A 507 26.39 -12.36 26.85
CA GLY A 507 27.15 -13.52 27.31
C GLY A 507 28.63 -13.49 26.92
N TYR A 508 28.93 -13.07 25.69
CA TYR A 508 30.32 -12.92 25.24
C TYR A 508 31.10 -11.90 26.08
N SER A 509 30.63 -10.66 26.17
CA SER A 509 31.31 -9.62 26.95
C SER A 509 31.35 -9.98 28.44
N ASN A 510 30.29 -10.58 28.97
CA ASN A 510 30.24 -11.01 30.37
C ASN A 510 31.34 -12.02 30.69
N GLN A 511 31.52 -13.03 29.83
CA GLN A 511 32.53 -14.06 30.00
C GLN A 511 33.96 -13.52 29.89
N TYR A 512 34.25 -12.69 28.88
CA TYR A 512 35.62 -12.30 28.55
C TYR A 512 36.09 -10.98 29.17
N VAL A 513 35.17 -10.12 29.60
CA VAL A 513 35.48 -8.77 30.11
C VAL A 513 35.07 -8.60 31.57
N TYR A 514 33.89 -9.11 31.95
CA TYR A 514 33.31 -8.87 33.28
C TYR A 514 33.32 -10.09 34.21
N ASN A 515 34.19 -11.08 33.95
CA ASN A 515 34.36 -12.28 34.78
C ASN A 515 33.07 -13.06 35.11
N SER A 516 32.04 -12.97 34.26
CA SER A 516 30.70 -13.55 34.49
C SER A 516 29.93 -12.95 35.68
N ASP A 517 30.31 -11.76 36.17
CA ASP A 517 29.64 -11.09 37.30
C ASP A 517 28.34 -10.39 36.87
N ILE A 518 28.12 -10.16 35.57
CA ILE A 518 26.92 -9.49 35.07
C ILE A 518 25.73 -10.47 35.05
N ILE A 519 24.61 -10.05 35.62
CA ILE A 519 23.35 -10.81 35.69
C ILE A 519 22.39 -10.25 34.65
N PRO A 520 22.20 -10.90 33.49
CA PRO A 520 21.22 -10.46 32.50
C PRO A 520 19.80 -10.73 33.01
N LEU A 521 19.00 -9.67 33.07
CA LEU A 521 17.60 -9.73 33.53
C LEU A 521 16.59 -9.51 32.40
N LYS A 522 17.05 -9.29 31.16
CA LYS A 522 16.17 -9.16 30.01
C LYS A 522 15.73 -10.53 29.52
N THR A 523 14.44 -10.71 29.30
CA THR A 523 13.86 -11.93 28.72
C THR A 523 13.12 -11.57 27.43
N ALA A 524 13.30 -12.35 26.37
CA ALA A 524 12.48 -12.25 25.16
C ALA A 524 11.38 -13.32 25.21
N THR A 525 10.13 -12.90 25.03
CA THR A 525 9.00 -13.81 24.80
C THR A 525 8.79 -14.08 23.31
N GLU A 526 9.25 -13.16 22.44
CA GLU A 526 9.19 -13.28 20.98
C GLU A 526 10.48 -12.74 20.35
N TYR A 527 10.94 -13.41 19.29
CA TYR A 527 12.14 -13.07 18.52
C TYR A 527 11.75 -12.47 17.17
N THR A 528 11.20 -11.26 17.17
CA THR A 528 10.64 -10.60 15.97
C THR A 528 11.65 -10.42 14.83
N PHE A 529 12.95 -10.37 15.15
CA PHE A 529 14.04 -10.15 14.19
C PHE A 529 14.90 -11.41 13.95
N GLY A 530 14.44 -12.59 14.38
CA GLY A 530 15.21 -13.83 14.35
C GLY A 530 16.06 -14.04 15.61
N GLU A 531 16.98 -15.01 15.55
CA GLU A 531 17.86 -15.35 16.66
C GLU A 531 18.69 -14.14 17.13
N PRO A 532 18.92 -13.96 18.45
CA PRO A 532 19.68 -12.82 18.99
C PRO A 532 21.13 -12.74 18.48
N ILE A 533 21.69 -13.87 18.06
CA ILE A 533 23.04 -14.00 17.53
C ILE A 533 22.97 -14.86 16.27
N ASP A 534 23.56 -14.35 15.19
CA ASP A 534 23.88 -15.12 14.01
C ASP A 534 25.38 -14.98 13.70
N ILE A 535 26.03 -16.09 13.33
CA ILE A 535 27.47 -16.13 13.09
C ILE A 535 27.69 -16.36 11.60
N HIS A 536 28.14 -15.31 10.92
CA HIS A 536 28.58 -15.40 9.53
C HIS A 536 30.10 -15.49 9.46
N TYR A 537 30.59 -16.59 8.92
CA TYR A 537 31.99 -16.69 8.56
C TYR A 537 32.27 -15.80 7.34
N VAL A 538 33.16 -14.83 7.51
CA VAL A 538 33.68 -14.01 6.42
C VAL A 538 35.13 -14.40 6.22
N GLU A 539 35.49 -14.83 5.00
CA GLU A 539 36.90 -14.95 4.61
C GLU A 539 37.49 -13.55 4.56
N ASP A 540 38.11 -13.13 5.67
CA ASP A 540 38.83 -11.88 5.74
C ASP A 540 40.34 -12.13 5.78
N ASN A 541 41.09 -11.32 5.03
CA ASN A 541 42.54 -11.40 5.01
C ASN A 541 43.07 -10.54 6.17
N TYR A 542 43.56 -11.19 7.23
CA TYR A 542 44.04 -10.57 8.47
C TYR A 542 45.19 -9.55 8.30
N LEU A 543 45.70 -9.35 7.08
CA LEU A 543 46.73 -8.37 6.72
C LEU A 543 46.17 -7.02 6.24
N ASP A 544 44.85 -6.89 6.09
CA ASP A 544 44.20 -5.71 5.50
C ASP A 544 43.70 -4.74 6.61
N GLU A 545 44.62 -4.21 7.44
CA GLU A 545 44.33 -3.35 8.60
C GLU A 545 43.65 -1.99 8.29
N GLN A 546 43.32 -1.69 7.02
CA GLN A 546 42.79 -0.40 6.58
C GLN A 546 41.32 -0.39 6.12
N LYS A 547 40.53 -1.45 6.36
CA LYS A 547 39.08 -1.39 6.04
C LYS A 547 38.23 -1.04 7.25
N THR A 548 37.58 0.11 7.19
CA THR A 548 36.42 0.41 8.06
C THR A 548 35.33 -0.63 7.81
N VAL A 549 35.09 -1.48 8.80
CA VAL A 549 34.07 -2.53 8.84
C VAL A 549 32.68 -1.90 8.98
N ASN A 550 32.18 -1.28 7.91
CA ASN A 550 30.76 -0.96 7.72
C ASN A 550 30.57 -0.43 6.29
N ARG A 551 30.52 -1.33 5.31
CA ARG A 551 29.94 -0.99 4.00
C ARG A 551 28.43 -1.13 4.14
N SER A 552 27.71 -0.03 4.03
CA SER A 552 26.27 -0.02 3.82
C SER A 552 25.95 -0.91 2.62
N LYS A 553 25.20 -2.00 2.83
CA LYS A 553 24.55 -2.70 1.74
C LYS A 553 23.50 -1.75 1.17
N GLY A 554 23.80 -1.16 0.02
CA GLY A 554 22.79 -0.49 -0.78
C GLY A 554 21.81 -1.53 -1.30
N ASN A 555 20.52 -1.28 -1.05
CA ASN A 555 19.44 -1.80 -1.89
C ASN A 555 19.18 -0.81 -3.01
#